data_AF-A0AAW6RDJ8-F1
#
_entry.id   AF-A0AAW6RDJ8-F1
#
_cell.length_a   1.000
_cell.length_b   1.000
_cell.length_c   1.000
_cell.angle_alpha   90.00
_cell.angle_beta   90.00
_cell.angle_gamma   90.00
#
_symmetry.space_group_name_H-M   'P 1'
#
loop_
_entity.id
_entity.type
_entity.pdbx_description
1 polymer ?
#
loop_
_entity_poly.entity_id
_entity_poly.type
_entity_poly.pdbx_seq_one_letter_code
_entity_poly.pdbx_strand_id
1 'polypeptide(L)'
;MYEFPVDLAGDFSVVWSAQPGIDLNSRPGEVVRATAEAGTLMSVPGERNYPGAESAAEESWTTPGGYTFGGDPMNLTEKNGTIFIHLTDLTSTATTIHAIGCKFEFGVIAELDQPAAGGYLGGYAFAVDATRPPDAVDPRENLPRTTPAGTGDRAPRFDAFFPWSVAYRTIPQDDPRLESCLPKGTAIAKDHPAYSDYPFTEDTKSVSVIKPPRPELFPVLPQSPAWPPP
;
A
#
# COMPACT_ATOMS: atom_id res chain seq x y z
N MET A 1 -6.17 22.54 -0.57
CA MET A 1 -5.63 21.50 -1.48
C MET A 1 -4.90 20.52 -0.60
N TYR A 2 -5.11 19.21 -0.78
CA TYR A 2 -4.43 18.21 0.05
C TYR A 2 -2.94 18.17 -0.25
N GLU A 3 -2.12 18.02 0.80
CA GLU A 3 -0.68 17.83 0.73
C GLU A 3 -0.32 16.62 1.60
N PHE A 4 0.65 15.82 1.14
CA PHE A 4 1.10 14.65 1.87
C PHE A 4 1.78 15.08 3.19
N PRO A 5 1.37 14.56 4.36
CA PRO A 5 1.89 15.01 5.65
C PRO A 5 3.25 14.37 5.96
N VAL A 6 4.31 14.82 5.28
CA VAL A 6 5.68 14.33 5.46
C VAL A 6 6.13 14.46 6.92
N ASP A 7 5.66 15.49 7.63
CA ASP A 7 5.93 15.77 9.05
C ASP A 7 5.33 14.74 10.02
N LEU A 8 4.40 13.90 9.57
CA LEU A 8 3.78 12.85 10.39
C LEU A 8 4.06 11.45 9.86
N ALA A 9 4.03 11.30 8.54
CA ALA A 9 4.12 10.00 7.88
C ALA A 9 5.57 9.64 7.55
N GLY A 10 6.48 10.62 7.53
CA GLY A 10 7.87 10.48 7.15
C GLY A 10 8.10 10.52 5.63
N ASP A 11 9.36 10.48 5.24
CA ASP A 11 9.78 10.45 3.83
C ASP A 11 9.79 9.02 3.28
N PHE A 12 8.61 8.50 2.95
CA PHE A 12 8.47 7.20 2.26
C PHE A 12 7.67 7.30 0.96
N SER A 13 7.83 6.28 0.12
CA SER A 13 7.04 6.07 -1.10
C SER A 13 6.52 4.65 -1.20
N VAL A 14 5.66 4.39 -2.18
CA VAL A 14 5.06 3.09 -2.44
C VAL A 14 5.33 2.65 -3.89
N VAL A 15 5.90 1.45 -4.02
CA VAL A 15 6.14 0.81 -5.31
C VAL A 15 5.27 -0.43 -5.44
N TRP A 16 4.34 -0.36 -6.37
CA TRP A 16 3.40 -1.42 -6.68
C TRP A 16 3.89 -2.32 -7.81
N SER A 17 3.46 -3.56 -7.73
CA SER A 17 3.52 -4.53 -8.81
C SER A 17 2.27 -5.40 -8.75
N ALA A 18 2.01 -6.19 -9.79
CA ALA A 18 0.87 -7.08 -9.81
C ALA A 18 1.14 -8.34 -10.62
N GLN A 19 0.31 -9.37 -10.42
CA GLN A 19 0.27 -10.54 -11.29
C GLN A 19 -0.07 -10.16 -12.75
N PRO A 20 0.39 -10.94 -13.74
CA PRO A 20 0.04 -10.72 -15.14
C PRO A 20 -1.48 -10.64 -15.34
N GLY A 21 -1.93 -9.64 -16.09
CA GLY A 21 -3.34 -9.39 -16.36
C GLY A 21 -4.03 -8.42 -15.39
N ILE A 22 -3.38 -8.05 -14.28
CA ILE A 22 -3.88 -7.01 -13.37
C ILE A 22 -3.35 -5.65 -13.81
N ASP A 23 -4.26 -4.72 -14.13
CA ASP A 23 -3.91 -3.33 -14.46
C ASP A 23 -4.04 -2.41 -13.23
N LEU A 24 -2.90 -2.00 -12.68
CA LEU A 24 -2.80 -1.06 -11.56
C LEU A 24 -3.25 0.37 -11.90
N ASN A 25 -3.32 0.71 -13.19
CA ASN A 25 -3.81 2.00 -13.67
C ASN A 25 -5.30 1.98 -14.01
N SER A 26 -6.00 0.85 -13.84
CA SER A 26 -7.46 0.78 -14.00
C SER A 26 -8.18 1.52 -12.86
N ARG A 27 -9.49 1.81 -13.01
CA ARG A 27 -10.30 2.38 -11.90
C ARG A 27 -10.31 1.45 -10.67
N PRO A 28 -10.54 0.13 -10.80
CA PRO A 28 -10.37 -0.79 -9.67
C PRO A 28 -8.98 -0.74 -9.04
N GLY A 29 -7.93 -0.68 -9.87
CA GLY A 29 -6.55 -0.54 -9.39
C GLY A 29 -6.34 0.75 -8.60
N GLU A 30 -6.89 1.88 -9.05
CA GLU A 30 -6.82 3.17 -8.36
C GLU A 30 -7.48 3.12 -6.95
N VAL A 31 -8.68 2.55 -6.85
CA VAL A 31 -9.40 2.39 -5.56
C VAL A 31 -8.61 1.50 -4.61
N VAL A 32 -8.11 0.35 -5.09
CA VAL A 32 -7.33 -0.60 -4.27
C VAL A 32 -6.04 0.02 -3.78
N ARG A 33 -5.31 0.74 -4.64
CA ARG A 33 -4.09 1.44 -4.25
C ARG A 33 -4.38 2.49 -3.18
N ALA A 34 -5.43 3.31 -3.37
CA ALA A 34 -5.80 4.33 -2.39
C ALA A 34 -6.18 3.70 -1.04
N THR A 35 -6.93 2.61 -1.08
CA THR A 35 -7.39 1.88 0.12
C THR A 35 -6.24 1.27 0.91
N ALA A 36 -5.31 0.58 0.24
CA ALA A 36 -4.16 -0.01 0.91
C ALA A 36 -3.20 1.08 1.44
N GLU A 37 -2.91 2.11 0.64
CA GLU A 37 -2.02 3.20 1.07
C GLU A 37 -2.59 3.97 2.28
N ALA A 38 -3.86 4.37 2.21
CA ALA A 38 -4.52 5.09 3.30
C ALA A 38 -4.73 4.23 4.55
N GLY A 39 -5.11 2.96 4.37
CA GLY A 39 -5.53 2.09 5.46
C GLY A 39 -4.39 1.52 6.30
N THR A 40 -3.22 1.28 5.71
CA THR A 40 -2.09 0.67 6.42
C THR A 40 -0.79 1.46 6.36
N LEU A 41 -0.57 2.31 5.36
CA LEU A 41 0.74 2.93 5.17
C LEU A 41 0.80 4.33 5.80
N MET A 42 -0.24 5.11 5.54
CA MET A 42 -0.35 6.49 6.01
C MET A 42 -0.46 6.58 7.53
N SER A 43 -1.23 5.70 8.17
CA SER A 43 -1.50 5.70 9.62
C SER A 43 -1.98 7.05 10.22
N VAL A 44 -2.14 8.09 9.40
CA VAL A 44 -2.58 9.43 9.80
C VAL A 44 -4.11 9.51 9.82
N PRO A 45 -4.70 10.05 10.89
CA PRO A 45 -6.15 10.21 11.01
C PRO A 45 -6.65 11.49 10.36
N GLY A 46 -7.95 11.57 10.11
CA GLY A 46 -8.66 12.78 9.73
C GLY A 46 -8.39 13.27 8.32
N GLU A 47 -8.57 14.58 8.15
CA GLU A 47 -8.29 15.32 6.91
C GLU A 47 -6.81 15.28 6.47
N ARG A 48 -5.92 14.74 7.31
CA ARG A 48 -4.51 14.52 6.97
C ARG A 48 -4.27 13.21 6.22
N ASN A 49 -5.24 12.29 6.20
CA ASN A 49 -5.20 11.12 5.34
C ASN A 49 -5.62 11.49 3.90
N TYR A 50 -5.59 10.51 2.99
CA TYR A 50 -6.00 10.72 1.60
C TYR A 50 -7.43 11.27 1.53
N PRO A 51 -7.72 12.22 0.61
CA PRO A 51 -9.06 12.79 0.50
C PRO A 51 -10.13 11.69 0.33
N GLY A 52 -11.18 11.73 1.15
CA GLY A 52 -12.28 10.77 1.12
C GLY A 52 -12.05 9.45 1.88
N ALA A 53 -10.85 9.21 2.40
CA ALA A 53 -10.49 7.93 3.03
C ALA A 53 -11.39 7.56 4.22
N GLU A 54 -11.59 8.47 5.17
CA GLU A 54 -12.41 8.20 6.36
C GLU A 54 -13.86 7.92 6.02
N SER A 55 -14.47 8.75 5.17
CA SER A 55 -15.86 8.58 4.72
C SER A 55 -16.05 7.25 3.99
N ALA A 56 -15.10 6.87 3.14
CA ALA A 56 -15.18 5.61 2.39
C ALA A 56 -15.07 4.38 3.31
N ALA A 57 -14.35 4.49 4.44
CA ALA A 57 -14.16 3.41 5.40
C ALA A 57 -15.11 3.47 6.60
N GLU A 58 -16.12 4.35 6.60
CA GLU A 58 -17.01 4.58 7.74
C GLU A 58 -17.73 3.29 8.18
N GLU A 59 -18.09 2.43 7.24
CA GLU A 59 -18.79 1.16 7.50
C GLU A 59 -17.84 -0.05 7.59
N SER A 60 -16.51 0.15 7.55
CA SER A 60 -15.56 -0.98 7.49
C SER A 60 -15.59 -1.85 8.75
N TRP A 61 -16.05 -1.31 9.89
CA TRP A 61 -16.26 -2.07 11.14
C TRP A 61 -17.32 -3.18 11.01
N THR A 62 -18.21 -3.09 10.02
CA THR A 62 -19.19 -4.15 9.73
C THR A 62 -18.53 -5.38 9.07
N THR A 63 -17.31 -5.20 8.53
CA THR A 63 -16.53 -6.26 7.91
C THR A 63 -15.60 -6.89 8.97
N PRO A 64 -15.64 -8.22 9.19
CA PRO A 64 -14.72 -8.87 10.12
C PRO A 64 -13.25 -8.58 9.79
N GLY A 65 -12.51 -8.03 10.77
CA GLY A 65 -11.12 -7.61 10.60
C GLY A 65 -10.92 -6.33 9.78
N GLY A 66 -12.00 -5.59 9.50
CA GLY A 66 -11.98 -4.32 8.80
C GLY A 66 -11.33 -3.21 9.62
N TYR A 67 -10.47 -2.41 8.99
CA TYR A 67 -9.83 -1.26 9.60
C TYR A 67 -10.62 0.02 9.27
N THR A 68 -11.02 0.77 10.30
CA THR A 68 -11.55 2.13 10.13
C THR A 68 -10.35 3.07 10.04
N PHE A 69 -10.18 3.77 8.92
CA PHE A 69 -8.98 4.58 8.63
C PHE A 69 -8.77 5.79 9.56
N GLY A 70 -9.56 5.89 10.63
CA GLY A 70 -9.48 6.92 11.65
C GLY A 70 -8.25 6.83 12.55
N GLY A 71 -7.41 5.79 12.43
CA GLY A 71 -6.10 5.67 13.07
C GLY A 71 -6.09 5.82 14.61
N ASP A 72 -4.92 5.70 15.22
CA ASP A 72 -4.67 6.24 16.57
C ASP A 72 -3.61 7.33 16.43
N PRO A 73 -3.94 8.62 16.67
CA PRO A 73 -2.97 9.71 16.60
C PRO A 73 -1.73 9.49 17.47
N MET A 74 -1.83 8.66 18.52
CA MET A 74 -0.73 8.37 19.44
C MET A 74 0.21 7.26 18.94
N ASN A 75 -0.18 6.51 17.91
CA ASN A 75 0.62 5.42 17.32
C ASN A 75 1.20 5.78 15.95
N LEU A 76 1.31 7.08 15.64
CA LEU A 76 1.98 7.54 14.43
C LEU A 76 3.47 7.17 14.49
N THR A 77 3.95 6.51 13.44
CA THR A 77 5.36 6.19 13.27
C THR A 77 5.77 6.67 11.90
N GLU A 78 6.64 7.69 11.89
CA GLU A 78 7.30 8.17 10.68
C GLU A 78 8.07 7.02 10.02
N LYS A 79 8.09 7.00 8.70
CA LYS A 79 8.79 6.00 7.91
C LYS A 79 9.76 6.65 6.95
N ASN A 80 10.90 6.02 6.73
CA ASN A 80 11.85 6.40 5.71
C ASN A 80 12.14 5.23 4.76
N GLY A 81 12.11 5.46 3.45
CA GLY A 81 12.44 4.45 2.42
C GLY A 81 11.28 4.13 1.47
N THR A 82 11.18 2.87 1.04
CA THR A 82 10.12 2.43 0.11
C THR A 82 9.37 1.21 0.61
N ILE A 83 8.04 1.35 0.63
CA ILE A 83 7.12 0.23 0.86
C ILE A 83 6.82 -0.41 -0.49
N PHE A 84 6.98 -1.72 -0.57
CA PHE A 84 6.64 -2.46 -1.79
C PHE A 84 5.30 -3.17 -1.60
N ILE A 85 4.46 -3.16 -2.63
CA ILE A 85 3.20 -3.89 -2.64
C ILE A 85 3.08 -4.74 -3.91
N HIS A 86 2.56 -5.94 -3.76
CA HIS A 86 2.24 -6.82 -4.88
C HIS A 86 0.79 -7.28 -4.81
N LEU A 87 -0.01 -6.96 -5.83
CA LEU A 87 -1.36 -7.53 -5.98
C LEU A 87 -1.28 -8.89 -6.65
N THR A 88 -1.90 -9.88 -6.01
CA THR A 88 -1.97 -11.24 -6.53
C THR A 88 -3.31 -11.55 -7.18
N ASP A 89 -4.37 -10.86 -6.76
CA ASP A 89 -5.71 -11.01 -7.31
C ASP A 89 -6.41 -9.65 -7.37
N LEU A 90 -7.16 -9.42 -8.44
CA LEU A 90 -8.03 -8.25 -8.62
C LEU A 90 -9.20 -8.64 -9.50
N THR A 91 -10.40 -8.64 -8.92
CA THR A 91 -11.65 -8.84 -9.64
C THR A 91 -12.55 -7.64 -9.42
N SER A 92 -13.34 -7.29 -10.44
CA SER A 92 -14.26 -6.16 -10.35
C SER A 92 -15.50 -6.38 -11.21
N THR A 93 -16.58 -5.76 -10.78
CA THR A 93 -17.83 -5.58 -11.53
C THR A 93 -18.16 -4.08 -11.60
N ALA A 94 -19.33 -3.74 -12.12
CA ALA A 94 -19.80 -2.36 -12.12
C ALA A 94 -20.04 -1.81 -10.69
N THR A 95 -20.19 -2.65 -9.66
CA THR A 95 -20.55 -2.21 -8.30
C THR A 95 -19.69 -2.82 -7.21
N THR A 96 -18.76 -3.70 -7.55
CA THR A 96 -17.89 -4.37 -6.57
C THR A 96 -16.44 -4.43 -7.04
N ILE A 97 -15.50 -4.35 -6.11
CA ILE A 97 -14.07 -4.62 -6.32
C ILE A 97 -13.61 -5.54 -5.20
N HIS A 98 -12.83 -6.57 -5.56
CA HIS A 98 -12.15 -7.44 -4.62
C HIS A 98 -10.69 -7.56 -5.02
N ALA A 99 -9.78 -7.36 -4.09
CA ALA A 99 -8.35 -7.46 -4.34
C ALA A 99 -7.62 -8.09 -3.17
N ILE A 100 -6.54 -8.80 -3.49
CA ILE A 100 -5.65 -9.42 -2.52
C ILE A 100 -4.20 -9.12 -2.89
N GLY A 101 -3.37 -8.93 -1.87
CA GLY A 101 -1.95 -8.74 -2.09
C GLY A 101 -1.12 -8.89 -0.83
N CYS A 102 0.16 -8.61 -1.00
CA CYS A 102 1.15 -8.58 0.06
C CYS A 102 1.88 -7.24 0.10
N LYS A 103 2.09 -6.75 1.31
CA LYS A 103 2.86 -5.56 1.63
C LYS A 103 4.21 -5.97 2.23
N PHE A 104 5.30 -5.46 1.66
CA PHE A 104 6.66 -5.73 2.11
C PHE A 104 7.22 -4.48 2.81
N GLU A 105 7.49 -4.61 4.11
CA GLU A 105 7.97 -3.50 4.96
C GLU A 105 9.47 -3.52 5.21
N PHE A 106 10.19 -4.54 4.72
CA PHE A 106 11.64 -4.61 4.89
C PHE A 106 12.40 -3.51 4.13
N GLY A 107 11.74 -2.76 3.23
CA GLY A 107 12.30 -1.63 2.48
C GLY A 107 12.15 -0.28 3.16
N VAL A 108 11.58 -0.23 4.36
CA VAL A 108 11.46 0.99 5.16
C VAL A 108 12.10 0.86 6.54
N ILE A 109 12.52 2.00 7.06
CA ILE A 109 12.88 2.20 8.46
C ILE A 109 11.66 2.81 9.15
N ALA A 110 11.21 2.19 10.24
CA ALA A 110 10.28 2.81 11.17
C ALA A 110 11.08 3.68 12.16
N GLU A 111 10.81 4.98 12.19
CA GLU A 111 11.49 5.97 13.05
C GLU A 111 10.89 5.92 14.47
N LEU A 112 11.25 4.88 15.20
CA LEU A 112 10.91 4.66 16.61
C LEU A 112 12.09 5.09 17.50
N ASP A 113 11.91 5.08 18.83
CA ASP A 113 13.02 5.26 19.80
C ASP A 113 14.22 4.33 19.54
N GLN A 114 13.95 3.15 18.96
CA GLN A 114 14.95 2.19 18.51
C GLN A 114 14.65 1.77 17.06
N PRO A 115 15.17 2.52 16.07
CA PRO A 115 14.89 2.25 14.66
C PRO A 115 15.37 0.85 14.26
N ALA A 116 14.58 0.20 13.42
CA ALA A 116 14.86 -1.13 12.91
C ALA A 116 14.27 -1.29 11.52
N ALA A 117 14.89 -2.16 10.73
CA ALA A 117 14.40 -2.55 9.42
C ALA A 117 14.63 -4.05 9.19
N GLY A 118 13.77 -4.68 8.42
CA GLY A 118 13.80 -6.12 8.16
C GLY A 118 12.38 -6.68 8.09
N GLY A 119 12.25 -7.99 7.93
CA GLY A 119 10.93 -8.60 7.98
C GLY A 119 10.76 -9.85 7.11
N TYR A 120 9.53 -10.34 7.13
CA TYR A 120 9.11 -11.51 6.38
C TYR A 120 9.07 -11.21 4.86
N LEU A 121 9.73 -12.06 4.07
CA LEU A 121 9.81 -11.93 2.61
C LEU A 121 8.51 -12.29 1.91
N GLY A 122 7.59 -13.02 2.56
CA GLY A 122 6.23 -13.19 2.04
C GLY A 122 5.33 -11.97 2.26
N GLY A 123 5.80 -10.96 3.01
CA GLY A 123 5.04 -9.76 3.32
C GLY A 123 3.83 -9.99 4.23
N TYR A 124 3.16 -8.90 4.57
CA TYR A 124 1.88 -8.92 5.26
C TYR A 124 0.75 -9.01 4.25
N ALA A 125 -0.06 -10.06 4.38
CA ALA A 125 -1.16 -10.32 3.47
C ALA A 125 -2.36 -9.44 3.79
N PHE A 126 -3.00 -8.91 2.75
CA PHE A 126 -4.18 -8.08 2.89
C PHE A 126 -5.23 -8.38 1.83
N ALA A 127 -6.46 -7.99 2.14
CA ALA A 127 -7.56 -7.91 1.20
C ALA A 127 -8.18 -6.51 1.22
N VAL A 128 -8.65 -6.08 0.05
CA VAL A 128 -9.49 -4.90 -0.13
C VAL A 128 -10.80 -5.36 -0.75
N ASP A 129 -11.91 -4.98 -0.12
CA ASP A 129 -13.24 -5.05 -0.71
C ASP A 129 -13.77 -3.64 -0.89
N ALA A 130 -14.42 -3.37 -2.02
CA ALA A 130 -15.12 -2.12 -2.24
C ALA A 130 -16.48 -2.36 -2.88
N THR A 131 -17.46 -1.55 -2.50
CA THR A 131 -18.81 -1.55 -3.08
C THR A 131 -19.25 -0.13 -3.40
N ARG A 132 -20.08 0.03 -4.44
CA ARG A 132 -20.75 1.30 -4.72
C ARG A 132 -22.23 1.07 -5.07
N PRO A 133 -23.11 2.06 -4.84
CA PRO A 133 -24.50 1.97 -5.29
C PRO A 133 -24.59 1.75 -6.81
N PRO A 134 -25.55 0.94 -7.30
CA PRO A 134 -25.71 0.67 -8.74
C PRO A 134 -25.97 1.91 -9.61
N ASP A 135 -26.57 2.94 -9.02
CA ASP A 135 -26.92 4.21 -9.64
C ASP A 135 -25.88 5.31 -9.39
N ALA A 136 -24.82 5.02 -8.63
CA ALA A 136 -23.77 5.99 -8.37
C ALA A 136 -22.96 6.28 -9.63
N VAL A 137 -22.88 7.56 -9.97
CA VAL A 137 -21.99 8.04 -11.04
C VAL A 137 -20.58 8.17 -10.47
N ASP A 138 -19.65 7.39 -11.02
CA ASP A 138 -18.22 7.57 -10.75
C ASP A 138 -17.66 8.62 -11.71
N PRO A 139 -17.37 9.84 -11.23
CA PRO A 139 -16.88 10.93 -12.08
C PRO A 139 -15.48 10.64 -12.61
N ARG A 140 -14.77 9.67 -12.02
CA ARG A 140 -13.43 9.29 -12.41
C ARG A 140 -13.43 8.16 -13.41
N GLU A 141 -14.48 7.34 -13.53
CA GLU A 141 -14.52 6.09 -14.34
C GLU A 141 -13.70 6.18 -15.65
N ASN A 142 -13.95 7.21 -16.46
CA ASN A 142 -13.34 7.37 -17.80
C ASN A 142 -12.10 8.29 -17.85
N LEU A 143 -11.53 8.68 -16.70
CA LEU A 143 -10.35 9.54 -16.67
C LEU A 143 -9.06 8.78 -17.01
N PRO A 144 -8.09 9.42 -17.71
CA PRO A 144 -6.76 8.86 -17.89
C PRO A 144 -6.05 8.66 -16.54
N ARG A 145 -5.42 7.49 -16.35
CA ARG A 145 -4.72 7.13 -15.11
C ARG A 145 -3.27 6.74 -15.31
N THR A 146 -2.82 6.59 -16.55
CA THR A 146 -1.43 6.26 -16.85
C THR A 146 -0.55 7.49 -16.63
N THR A 147 0.19 7.48 -15.52
CA THR A 147 1.19 8.51 -15.22
C THR A 147 2.56 7.85 -15.14
N PRO A 148 3.58 8.36 -15.85
CA PRO A 148 4.93 7.81 -15.74
C PRO A 148 5.42 7.79 -14.29
N ALA A 149 6.19 6.77 -13.94
CA ALA A 149 6.81 6.68 -12.62
C ALA A 149 7.71 7.91 -12.38
N GLY A 150 7.61 8.50 -11.18
CA GLY A 150 8.40 9.66 -10.79
C GLY A 150 7.99 11.01 -11.38
N THR A 151 6.91 11.09 -12.18
CA THR A 151 6.40 12.37 -12.72
C THR A 151 5.06 12.82 -12.15
N GLY A 152 4.44 12.02 -11.27
CA GLY A 152 3.16 12.35 -10.62
C GLY A 152 3.31 12.58 -9.11
N ASP A 153 2.19 12.80 -8.45
CA ASP A 153 2.16 13.08 -7.01
C ASP A 153 2.42 11.80 -6.19
N ARG A 154 3.02 11.95 -5.01
CA ARG A 154 3.24 10.85 -4.04
C ARG A 154 1.92 10.32 -3.45
N ALA A 155 0.89 11.17 -3.43
CA ALA A 155 -0.44 10.85 -2.92
C ALA A 155 -1.53 11.51 -3.79
N PRO A 156 -2.76 10.97 -3.80
CA PRO A 156 -3.84 11.55 -4.57
C PRO A 156 -4.26 12.90 -3.96
N ARG A 157 -4.38 13.93 -4.80
CA ARG A 157 -4.90 15.26 -4.41
C ARG A 157 -6.42 15.39 -4.61
N PHE A 158 -7.08 14.28 -4.86
CA PHE A 158 -8.50 14.15 -5.16
C PHE A 158 -9.07 12.96 -4.37
N ASP A 159 -10.40 12.87 -4.28
CA ASP A 159 -11.06 11.73 -3.68
C ASP A 159 -10.96 10.51 -4.62
N ALA A 160 -10.00 9.64 -4.33
CA ALA A 160 -9.80 8.40 -5.07
C ALA A 160 -10.83 7.32 -4.69
N PHE A 161 -11.60 7.51 -3.63
CA PHE A 161 -12.55 6.54 -3.11
C PHE A 161 -13.94 6.75 -3.72
N PHE A 162 -14.39 7.98 -3.92
CA PHE A 162 -15.75 8.23 -4.41
C PHE A 162 -16.07 7.50 -5.72
N PRO A 163 -17.23 6.83 -5.86
CA PRO A 163 -18.35 6.70 -4.91
C PRO A 163 -18.31 5.37 -4.10
N TRP A 164 -17.13 4.82 -3.87
CA TRP A 164 -16.93 3.51 -3.26
C TRP A 164 -16.85 3.59 -1.74
N SER A 165 -17.56 2.68 -1.07
CA SER A 165 -17.30 2.27 0.30
C SER A 165 -16.25 1.17 0.29
N VAL A 166 -15.28 1.20 1.20
CA VAL A 166 -14.11 0.32 1.19
C VAL A 166 -13.88 -0.35 2.53
N ALA A 167 -13.36 -1.57 2.49
CA ALA A 167 -12.85 -2.28 3.64
C ALA A 167 -11.45 -2.81 3.33
N TYR A 168 -10.49 -2.49 4.19
CA TYR A 168 -9.16 -3.11 4.22
C TYR A 168 -9.12 -4.11 5.37
N ARG A 169 -8.52 -5.28 5.16
CA ARG A 169 -8.27 -6.25 6.24
C ARG A 169 -6.97 -7.02 6.02
N THR A 170 -6.35 -7.44 7.11
CA THR A 170 -5.29 -8.45 7.09
C THR A 170 -5.93 -9.82 6.85
N ILE A 171 -5.29 -10.65 6.03
CA ILE A 171 -5.74 -12.03 5.78
C ILE A 171 -4.63 -13.04 6.16
N PRO A 172 -4.96 -14.33 6.34
CA PRO A 172 -3.95 -15.36 6.62
C PRO A 172 -2.89 -15.46 5.52
N GLN A 173 -1.63 -15.69 5.92
CA GLN A 173 -0.49 -15.79 5.00
C GLN A 173 -0.47 -17.10 4.19
N ASP A 174 -1.26 -18.10 4.61
CA ASP A 174 -1.40 -19.40 3.95
C ASP A 174 -2.53 -19.41 2.89
N ASP A 175 -3.13 -18.26 2.58
CA ASP A 175 -4.07 -18.15 1.46
C ASP A 175 -3.37 -18.55 0.15
N PRO A 176 -3.89 -19.52 -0.62
CA PRO A 176 -3.24 -20.02 -1.83
C PRO A 176 -3.06 -18.93 -2.90
N ARG A 177 -3.87 -17.87 -2.87
CA ARG A 177 -3.72 -16.72 -3.79
C ARG A 177 -2.46 -15.90 -3.52
N LEU A 178 -1.74 -16.16 -2.44
CA LEU A 178 -0.50 -15.45 -2.07
C LEU A 178 0.77 -16.21 -2.46
N GLU A 179 0.68 -17.30 -3.24
CA GLU A 179 1.83 -18.13 -3.60
C GLU A 179 3.01 -17.36 -4.22
N SER A 180 2.72 -16.24 -4.90
CA SER A 180 3.71 -15.40 -5.56
C SER A 180 4.38 -14.36 -4.65
N CYS A 181 3.86 -14.16 -3.43
CA CYS A 181 4.35 -13.12 -2.53
C CYS A 181 5.76 -13.38 -2.03
N LEU A 182 6.07 -14.61 -1.60
CA LEU A 182 7.42 -14.94 -1.14
C LEU A 182 8.46 -14.84 -2.27
N PRO A 183 8.26 -15.41 -3.47
CA PRO A 183 9.14 -15.17 -4.62
C PRO A 183 9.32 -13.69 -4.94
N LYS A 184 8.23 -12.91 -4.90
CA LYS A 184 8.29 -11.48 -5.20
C LYS A 184 9.09 -10.68 -4.18
N GLY A 185 8.82 -10.88 -2.88
CA GLY A 185 9.57 -10.21 -1.83
C GLY A 185 11.05 -10.62 -1.81
N THR A 186 11.35 -11.87 -2.14
CA THR A 186 12.73 -12.35 -2.29
C THR A 186 13.46 -11.62 -3.41
N ALA A 187 12.80 -11.43 -4.57
CA ALA A 187 13.39 -10.68 -5.68
C ALA A 187 13.66 -9.22 -5.30
N ILE A 188 12.70 -8.56 -4.63
CA ILE A 188 12.87 -7.18 -4.14
C ILE A 188 14.05 -7.11 -3.16
N ALA A 189 14.14 -8.04 -2.21
CA ALA A 189 15.18 -8.01 -1.19
C ALA A 189 16.58 -8.26 -1.78
N LYS A 190 16.72 -9.11 -2.80
CA LYS A 190 17.99 -9.33 -3.51
C LYS A 190 18.52 -8.07 -4.20
N ASP A 191 17.61 -7.25 -4.72
CA ASP A 191 17.96 -6.00 -5.41
C ASP A 191 18.08 -4.79 -4.45
N HIS A 192 17.72 -4.96 -3.17
CA HIS A 192 17.67 -3.88 -2.20
C HIS A 192 19.06 -3.64 -1.55
N PRO A 193 19.58 -2.38 -1.53
CA PRO A 193 20.94 -2.09 -1.06
C PRO A 193 21.23 -2.56 0.38
N ALA A 194 20.26 -2.43 1.29
CA ALA A 194 20.42 -2.89 2.68
C ALA A 194 20.66 -4.41 2.84
N TYR A 195 20.33 -5.22 1.83
CA TYR A 195 20.40 -6.68 1.88
C TYR A 195 21.29 -7.27 0.78
N SER A 196 22.16 -6.46 0.15
CA SER A 196 23.04 -6.91 -0.95
C SER A 196 23.95 -8.07 -0.56
N ASP A 197 24.39 -8.08 0.71
CA ASP A 197 25.31 -9.08 1.25
C ASP A 197 24.56 -10.22 1.99
N TYR A 198 23.22 -10.22 1.93
CA TYR A 198 22.41 -11.20 2.63
C TYR A 198 22.48 -12.58 1.94
N PRO A 199 22.76 -13.66 2.67
CA PRO A 199 22.95 -14.99 2.08
C PRO A 199 21.61 -15.68 1.78
N PHE A 200 20.91 -15.24 0.73
CA PHE A 200 19.64 -15.84 0.32
C PHE A 200 19.81 -17.31 -0.09
N THR A 201 19.10 -18.20 0.62
CA THR A 201 18.93 -19.63 0.33
C THR A 201 17.48 -19.94 -0.08
N GLU A 202 17.20 -21.16 -0.55
CA GLU A 202 15.84 -21.60 -0.88
C GLU A 202 14.87 -21.55 0.32
N ASP A 203 15.38 -21.78 1.53
CA ASP A 203 14.59 -21.74 2.78
C ASP A 203 14.46 -20.33 3.37
N THR A 204 15.02 -19.31 2.71
CA THR A 204 15.00 -17.95 3.25
C THR A 204 13.58 -17.38 3.18
N LYS A 205 12.97 -17.22 4.35
CA LYS A 205 11.63 -16.65 4.53
C LYS A 205 11.63 -15.21 5.03
N SER A 206 12.77 -14.73 5.52
CA SER A 206 12.90 -13.38 6.08
C SER A 206 14.33 -12.87 5.90
N VAL A 207 14.48 -11.54 5.90
CA VAL A 207 15.78 -10.89 6.07
C VAL A 207 15.98 -10.52 7.53
N SER A 208 17.21 -10.66 8.01
CA SER A 208 17.59 -10.30 9.37
C SER A 208 17.25 -8.84 9.67
N VAL A 209 16.81 -8.61 10.90
CA VAL A 209 16.55 -7.26 11.38
C VAL A 209 17.87 -6.51 11.54
N ILE A 210 17.98 -5.34 10.92
CA ILE A 210 19.13 -4.43 11.00
C ILE A 210 18.87 -3.42 12.12
N LYS A 211 19.81 -3.34 13.08
CA LYS A 211 19.79 -2.38 14.20
C LYS A 211 21.21 -1.89 14.54
N PRO A 212 21.50 -0.57 14.50
CA PRO A 212 20.68 0.46 13.87
C PRO A 212 20.71 0.33 12.33
N PRO A 213 19.61 0.63 11.63
CA PRO A 213 19.61 0.73 10.18
C PRO A 213 20.45 1.93 9.72
N ARG A 214 21.02 1.82 8.52
CA ARG A 214 21.76 2.89 7.83
C ARG A 214 20.82 3.54 6.79
N PRO A 215 20.25 4.74 7.02
CA PRO A 215 19.24 5.34 6.15
C PRO A 215 19.66 5.43 4.68
N GLU A 216 20.94 5.63 4.40
CA GLU A 216 21.48 5.68 3.04
C GLU A 216 21.32 4.37 2.24
N LEU A 217 21.00 3.26 2.92
CA LEU A 217 20.73 1.95 2.29
C LEU A 217 19.23 1.67 2.07
N PHE A 218 18.35 2.58 2.47
CA PHE A 218 16.89 2.50 2.33
C PHE A 218 16.40 3.62 1.42
N PRO A 219 16.67 3.54 0.11
CA PRO A 219 16.32 4.62 -0.80
C PRO A 219 14.82 4.83 -0.90
N VAL A 220 14.41 6.09 -1.00
CA VAL A 220 13.03 6.45 -1.36
C VAL A 220 12.91 6.43 -2.89
N LEU A 221 12.46 5.30 -3.43
CA LEU A 221 12.23 5.12 -4.86
C LEU A 221 11.06 6.00 -5.34
N PRO A 222 10.98 6.34 -6.64
CA PRO A 222 9.80 7.01 -7.18
C PRO A 222 8.53 6.19 -6.97
N GLN A 223 7.45 6.84 -6.50
CA GLN A 223 6.11 6.25 -6.43
C GLN A 223 5.74 5.65 -7.81
N SER A 224 5.25 4.41 -7.81
CA SER A 224 4.86 3.72 -9.04
C SER A 224 3.70 2.74 -8.79
N PRO A 225 2.57 2.84 -9.52
CA PRO A 225 2.19 3.97 -10.36
C PRO A 225 2.14 5.29 -9.59
N ALA A 226 2.52 6.38 -10.24
CA ALA A 226 2.35 7.71 -9.68
C ALA A 226 0.86 8.11 -9.68
N TRP A 227 0.45 8.99 -8.77
CA TRP A 227 -0.92 9.49 -8.76
C TRP A 227 -1.15 10.49 -9.91
N PRO A 228 -2.24 10.35 -10.69
CA PRO A 228 -2.55 11.27 -11.77
C PRO A 228 -2.89 12.66 -11.21
N PRO A 229 -2.88 13.71 -12.05
CA PRO A 229 -3.38 15.02 -11.65
C PRO A 229 -4.88 14.94 -11.26
N PRO A 230 -5.38 15.89 -10.44
CA PRO A 230 -6.78 16.00 -10.04
C PRO A 230 -7.77 15.96 -11.20
#